data_AF-A0A922XME4-F1
#
_entry.id   AF-A0A922XME4-F1
#
_cell.length_a   1.000
_cell.length_b   1.000
_cell.length_c   1.000
_cell.angle_alpha   90.00
_cell.angle_beta   90.00
_cell.angle_gamma   90.00
#
_symmetry.space_group_name_H-M   'P 1'
#
loop_
_entity.id
_entity.type
_entity.pdbx_description
1 polymer ?
#
loop_
_entity_poly.entity_id
_entity_poly.type
_entity_poly.pdbx_seq_one_letter_code
_entity_poly.pdbx_strand_id
1 'polypeptide(L)'
;MKNHIPIIYIILFFALISCAKQETKEEANTAKEALADDVIVLTEAQFRTAQIETGTVSLHDLSTVVKANGKLDVPPQNLVSISAPLGGF
;
A
#
# COMPACT_ATOMS: atom_id res chain seq x y z
N MET A 1 -6.77 49.29 37.69
CA MET A 1 -6.03 49.42 36.42
C MET A 1 -4.51 49.60 36.57
N LYS A 2 -3.93 49.59 37.79
CA LYS A 2 -2.47 49.81 38.01
C LYS A 2 -1.60 48.53 38.02
N ASN A 3 -2.20 47.34 38.02
CA ASN A 3 -1.48 46.05 38.09
C ASN A 3 -1.29 45.35 36.72
N HIS A 4 -1.76 45.94 35.60
CA HIS A 4 -1.58 45.35 34.26
C HIS A 4 -0.35 45.86 33.52
N ILE A 5 0.24 46.97 33.99
CA ILE A 5 1.50 47.54 33.46
C ILE A 5 2.67 46.53 33.51
N PRO A 6 2.91 45.76 34.59
CA PRO A 6 4.00 44.79 34.59
C PRO A 6 3.75 43.61 33.64
N ILE A 7 2.48 43.22 33.44
CA ILE A 7 2.10 42.11 32.56
C ILE A 7 2.38 42.45 31.09
N ILE A 8 2.07 43.67 30.68
CA ILE A 8 2.37 44.17 29.32
C ILE A 8 3.88 44.21 29.06
N TYR A 9 4.68 44.58 30.05
CA TYR A 9 6.14 44.63 29.91
C TYR A 9 6.77 43.24 29.79
N ILE A 10 6.23 42.24 30.51
CA ILE A 10 6.67 40.84 30.45
C ILE A 10 6.35 40.22 29.08
N ILE A 11 5.17 40.51 28.53
CA ILE A 11 4.77 40.04 27.19
C ILE A 11 5.66 40.66 26.11
N LEU A 12 5.98 41.95 26.22
CA LEU A 12 6.88 42.64 25.29
C LEU A 12 8.31 42.06 25.34
N PHE A 13 8.80 41.72 26.53
CA PHE A 13 10.12 41.10 26.71
C PHE A 13 10.18 39.69 26.10
N PHE A 14 9.12 38.89 26.27
CA PHE A 14 9.01 37.56 25.65
C PHE A 14 8.95 37.63 24.12
N ALA A 15 8.28 38.65 23.56
CA ALA A 15 8.19 38.85 22.11
C ALA A 15 9.57 39.18 21.49
N LEU A 16 10.43 39.92 22.19
CA LEU A 16 11.78 40.25 21.72
C LEU A 16 12.71 39.03 21.72
N ILE A 17 12.59 38.13 22.71
CA ILE A 17 13.37 36.88 22.77
C ILE A 17 12.96 35.91 21.65
N SER A 18 11.68 35.89 21.28
CA SER A 18 11.18 35.07 20.17
C SER A 18 11.66 35.53 18.79
N CYS A 19 12.03 36.79 18.64
CA CYS A 19 12.53 37.36 17.38
C CYS A 19 14.07 37.29 17.26
N ALA A 20 14.77 37.14 18.39
CA ALA A 20 16.24 37.04 18.42
C ALA A 20 16.77 35.63 18.06
N LYS A 21 15.90 34.64 17.88
CA LYS A 21 16.29 33.30 17.41
C LYS A 21 16.04 33.14 15.92
N GLN A 22 16.70 33.99 15.13
CA GLN A 22 16.95 33.70 13.71
C GLN A 22 18.31 33.02 13.62
N GLU A 23 18.33 31.71 13.83
CA GLU A 23 19.36 30.89 13.19
C GLU A 23 19.00 30.87 11.70
N THR A 24 19.72 31.69 10.95
CA THR A 24 19.80 31.61 9.50
C THR A 24 20.29 30.20 9.14
N LYS A 25 19.35 29.27 8.99
CA LYS A 25 19.58 28.12 8.13
C LYS A 25 19.57 28.68 6.72
N GLU A 26 20.78 28.88 6.22
CA GLU A 26 21.07 29.02 4.81
C GLU A 26 20.42 27.82 4.10
N GLU A 27 19.22 28.04 3.56
CA GLU A 27 18.64 27.13 2.58
C GLU A 27 19.56 27.20 1.36
N ALA A 28 20.49 26.26 1.29
CA ALA A 28 21.21 25.95 0.09
C ALA A 28 20.15 25.75 -1.01
N ASN A 29 20.09 26.75 -1.89
CA ASN A 29 19.26 26.78 -3.08
C ASN A 29 19.75 25.66 -3.99
N THR A 30 19.31 24.45 -3.68
CA THR A 30 19.56 23.27 -4.49
C THR A 30 18.70 23.49 -5.71
N ALA A 31 19.35 23.83 -6.82
CA ALA A 31 18.74 23.92 -8.12
C ALA A 31 17.77 22.75 -8.26
N LYS A 32 16.47 23.09 -8.40
CA LYS A 32 15.40 22.11 -8.54
C LYS A 32 15.64 21.41 -9.86
N GLU A 33 16.37 20.30 -9.83
CA GLU A 33 16.49 19.40 -10.97
C GLU A 33 15.07 19.08 -11.41
N ALA A 34 14.77 19.32 -12.68
CA ALA A 34 13.46 19.07 -13.25
C ALA A 34 13.23 17.56 -13.23
N LEU A 35 12.63 17.09 -12.14
CA LEU A 35 12.13 15.74 -11.99
C LEU A 35 11.05 15.54 -13.05
N ALA A 36 11.02 14.35 -13.66
CA ALA A 36 9.95 13.98 -14.56
C ALA A 36 8.58 14.15 -13.87
N ASP A 37 7.55 14.54 -14.63
CA ASP A 37 6.23 14.88 -14.09
C ASP A 37 5.56 13.75 -13.27
N ASP A 38 6.06 12.51 -13.39
CA ASP A 38 5.55 11.32 -12.68
C ASP A 38 6.34 10.98 -11.39
N VAL A 39 7.26 11.86 -10.95
CA VAL A 39 8.06 11.65 -9.73
C VAL A 39 7.71 12.70 -8.69
N ILE A 40 7.20 12.25 -7.55
CA ILE A 40 6.91 13.08 -6.39
C ILE A 40 8.05 12.93 -5.38
N VAL A 41 8.65 14.05 -4.98
CA VAL A 41 9.67 14.09 -3.93
C VAL A 41 9.04 14.57 -2.63
N LEU A 42 9.19 13.76 -1.58
CA LEU A 42 8.68 14.03 -0.24
C LEU A 42 9.82 14.49 0.67
N THR A 43 9.52 15.38 1.62
CA THR A 43 10.47 15.74 2.68
C THR A 43 10.51 14.68 3.77
N GLU A 44 11.60 14.60 4.53
CA GLU A 44 11.75 13.61 5.60
C GLU A 44 10.64 13.70 6.66
N ALA A 45 10.20 14.93 6.98
CA ALA A 45 9.08 15.16 7.90
C ALA A 45 7.77 14.58 7.36
N GLN A 46 7.48 14.76 6.07
CA GLN A 46 6.27 14.22 5.44
C GLN A 46 6.29 12.70 5.37
N PHE A 47 7.44 12.10 5.04
CA PHE A 47 7.61 10.65 5.03
C PHE A 47 7.37 10.02 6.40
N ARG A 48 7.90 10.64 7.47
CA ARG A 48 7.71 10.18 8.85
C ARG A 48 6.28 10.37 9.35
N THR A 49 5.63 11.48 9.04
CA THR A 49 4.21 11.71 9.42
C THR A 49 3.27 10.74 8.72
N ALA A 50 3.54 10.41 7.45
CA ALA A 50 2.72 9.49 6.68
C ALA A 50 2.98 8.00 7.01
N GLN A 51 3.95 7.68 7.89
CA GLN A 51 4.30 6.32 8.30
C GLN A 51 4.45 5.35 7.11
N ILE A 52 5.13 5.83 6.05
CA ILE A 52 5.28 5.05 4.82
C ILE A 52 6.20 3.86 5.08
N GLU A 53 5.63 2.65 5.02
CA GLU A 53 6.38 1.41 5.07
C GLU A 53 6.71 0.94 3.66
N THR A 54 7.98 0.56 3.44
CA THR A 54 8.43 0.00 2.18
C THR A 54 8.82 -1.46 2.40
N GLY A 55 8.36 -2.33 1.51
CA GLY A 55 8.71 -3.75 1.50
C GLY A 55 9.69 -4.07 0.38
N THR A 56 10.41 -5.18 0.50
CA THR A 56 11.16 -5.74 -0.62
C THR A 56 10.24 -6.51 -1.55
N VAL A 57 10.57 -6.52 -2.85
CA VAL A 57 9.83 -7.33 -3.82
C VAL A 57 10.22 -8.79 -3.65
N SER A 58 9.25 -9.66 -3.36
CA SER A 58 9.44 -11.10 -3.25
C SER A 58 8.54 -11.85 -4.25
N LEU A 59 9.09 -12.90 -4.86
CA LEU A 59 8.34 -13.84 -5.67
C LEU A 59 7.64 -14.84 -4.75
N HIS A 60 6.33 -15.00 -4.92
CA HIS A 60 5.52 -15.97 -4.17
C HIS A 60 4.78 -16.89 -5.13
N ASP A 61 4.85 -18.19 -4.86
CA ASP A 61 4.12 -19.20 -5.61
C ASP A 61 2.63 -19.15 -5.24
N LEU A 62 1.80 -18.59 -6.12
CA LEU A 62 0.34 -18.56 -6.00
C LEU A 62 -0.26 -19.92 -6.40
N SER A 63 0.14 -20.99 -5.72
CA SER A 63 -0.40 -22.33 -5.99
C SER A 63 -1.82 -22.47 -5.41
N THR A 64 -2.83 -22.16 -6.22
CA THR A 64 -4.23 -22.50 -5.88
C THR A 64 -4.56 -23.88 -6.45
N VAL A 65 -4.91 -24.83 -5.58
CA VAL A 65 -5.34 -26.17 -6.01
C VAL A 65 -6.76 -26.09 -6.55
N VAL A 66 -6.92 -26.05 -7.87
CA VAL A 66 -8.23 -26.12 -8.53
C VAL A 66 -8.70 -27.57 -8.56
N LYS A 67 -9.70 -27.92 -7.73
CA LYS A 67 -10.32 -29.24 -7.72
C LYS A 67 -11.35 -29.35 -8.85
N ALA A 68 -11.05 -30.11 -9.88
CA ALA A 68 -12.00 -30.47 -10.93
C ALA A 68 -12.46 -31.92 -10.76
N ASN A 69 -13.78 -32.16 -10.86
CA ASN A 69 -14.36 -33.49 -10.93
C ASN A 69 -14.86 -33.73 -12.36
N GLY A 70 -14.61 -34.92 -12.92
CA GLY A 70 -15.09 -35.33 -14.24
C GLY A 70 -15.84 -36.66 -14.15
N LYS A 71 -16.91 -36.83 -14.95
CA LYS A 71 -17.61 -38.10 -15.13
C LYS A 71 -17.16 -38.73 -16.45
N LEU A 72 -16.58 -39.92 -16.38
CA LEU A 72 -16.28 -40.70 -17.57
C LEU A 72 -17.54 -41.47 -17.98
N ASP A 73 -18.23 -40.98 -19.00
CA ASP A 73 -19.41 -41.64 -19.58
C ASP A 73 -18.96 -42.54 -20.73
N VAL A 74 -18.67 -43.81 -20.43
CA VAL A 74 -18.38 -44.80 -21.47
C VAL A 74 -19.71 -45.33 -22.02
N PRO A 75 -20.00 -45.16 -23.33
CA PRO A 75 -21.20 -45.74 -23.92
C PRO A 75 -21.08 -47.29 -23.88
N PRO A 76 -22.11 -48.03 -23.43
CA PRO A 76 -22.09 -49.49 -23.43
C PRO A 76 -22.17 -50.01 -24.87
N GLN A 77 -21.03 -50.14 -25.55
CA GLN A 77 -20.98 -50.49 -26.97
C GLN A 77 -21.05 -52.00 -27.26
N ASN A 78 -21.19 -52.89 -26.26
CA ASN A 78 -21.17 -54.35 -26.48
C ASN A 78 -22.25 -55.11 -25.69
N LEU A 79 -23.52 -54.70 -25.79
CA LEU A 79 -24.65 -55.53 -25.33
C LEU A 79 -25.00 -56.55 -26.42
N VAL A 80 -24.44 -57.77 -26.33
CA VAL A 80 -24.83 -58.90 -27.18
C VAL A 80 -25.81 -59.77 -26.41
N SER A 81 -27.06 -59.82 -26.87
CA SER A 81 -28.09 -60.71 -26.32
C SER A 81 -28.19 -61.96 -27.21
N ILE A 82 -27.79 -63.11 -26.68
CA ILE A 82 -27.98 -64.41 -27.33
C ILE A 82 -29.25 -65.03 -26.75
N SER A 83 -30.33 -65.04 -27.53
CA SER A 83 -31.54 -65.80 -27.22
C SER A 83 -31.49 -67.16 -27.91
N ALA A 84 -31.76 -68.24 -27.18
CA ALA A 84 -32.02 -69.54 -27.80
C ALA A 84 -33.33 -69.45 -28.60
N PRO A 85 -33.38 -69.90 -29.87
CA PRO A 85 -34.65 -70.06 -30.54
C PRO A 85 -35.39 -71.17 -29.79
N LEU A 86 -36.56 -70.86 -29.23
CA LEU A 86 -37.48 -71.88 -28.76
C LEU A 86 -37.84 -72.77 -29.97
N GLY A 87 -37.14 -73.89 -30.08
CA GLY A 87 -37.28 -74.88 -31.13
C GLY A 87 -36.76 -76.19 -30.59
N GLY A 88 -37.65 -76.88 -29.87
CA GLY A 88 -37.39 -78.19 -29.30
C GLY A 88 -37.16 -79.26 -30.37
N PHE A 89 -36.66 -80.39 -29.89
CA PHE A 89 -36.95 -81.69 -30.47
C PHE A 89 -38.10 -82.30 -29.67
#